data_AF-A0A9X0EGP3-F1
#
_entry.id   AF-A0A9X0EGP3-F1
#
_cell.length_a   1.000
_cell.length_b   1.000
_cell.length_c   1.000
_cell.angle_alpha   90.00
_cell.angle_beta   90.00
_cell.angle_gamma   90.00
#
_symmetry.space_group_name_H-M   'P 1'
#
loop_
_entity.id
_entity.type
_entity.pdbx_description
1 polymer ?
#
loop_
_entity_poly.entity_id
_entity_poly.type
_entity_poly.pdbx_seq_one_letter_code
_entity_poly.pdbx_strand_id
1 'polypeptide(L)'
;MIGESVPDQHKQAIAQLSAQIDHFLATGHRIQHIDQGVSANAPLLGTTNHLETLKAKRAKRAPRILALAEAGLNARQIGMKIGVDTRTVALTAREHGITFTAAT
;
A
#
# COMPACT_ATOMS: atom_id res chain seq x y z
N MET A 1 38.73 -0.17 42.50
CA MET A 1 37.44 0.41 42.09
C MET A 1 37.19 -0.04 40.66
N ILE A 2 36.35 -1.06 40.48
CA ILE A 2 36.10 -1.68 39.17
C ILE A 2 34.78 -1.13 38.66
N GLY A 3 34.77 -0.69 37.40
CA GLY A 3 33.75 0.15 36.79
C GLY A 3 32.31 -0.29 37.05
N GLU A 4 31.49 0.69 37.40
CA GLU A 4 30.04 0.58 37.46
C GLU A 4 29.55 -0.05 36.15
N SER A 5 28.84 -1.17 36.25
CA SER A 5 28.21 -1.83 35.11
C SER A 5 27.27 -0.82 34.46
N VAL A 6 27.66 -0.26 33.32
CA VAL A 6 26.80 0.59 32.50
C VAL A 6 25.47 -0.16 32.34
N PRO A 7 24.34 0.41 32.81
CA PRO A 7 23.06 -0.27 32.69
C PRO A 7 22.80 -0.53 31.21
N ASP A 8 22.41 -1.76 30.91
CA ASP A 8 22.13 -2.21 29.56
C ASP A 8 21.11 -1.26 28.91
N GLN A 9 21.56 -0.51 27.92
CA GLN A 9 20.79 0.55 27.27
C GLN A 9 19.49 0.01 26.65
N HIS A 10 19.51 -1.26 26.22
CA HIS A 10 18.33 -1.92 25.68
C HIS A 10 17.29 -2.17 26.78
N LYS A 11 17.74 -2.59 27.97
CA LYS A 11 16.83 -2.73 29.14
C LYS A 11 16.22 -1.40 29.56
N GLN A 12 16.99 -0.31 29.51
CA GLN A 12 16.46 1.02 29.81
C GLN A 12 15.43 1.48 28.78
N ALA A 13 15.67 1.25 27.49
CA ALA A 13 14.71 1.57 26.43
C ALA A 13 13.40 0.78 26.59
N ILE A 14 13.47 -0.50 26.95
CA ILE A 14 12.29 -1.33 27.20
C ILE A 14 11.49 -0.80 28.40
N ALA A 15 12.18 -0.47 29.51
CA ALA A 15 11.52 0.05 30.70
C ALA A 15 10.83 1.39 30.42
N GLN A 16 11.49 2.28 29.68
CA GLN A 16 10.91 3.57 29.27
C GLN A 16 9.73 3.41 28.31
N LEU A 17 9.79 2.47 27.36
CA LEU A 17 8.69 2.20 26.44
C LEU A 17 7.48 1.63 27.20
N SER A 18 7.72 0.72 28.13
CA SER A 18 6.66 0.10 28.94
C SER A 18 5.92 1.16 29.77
N ALA A 19 6.66 2.05 30.46
CA ALA A 19 6.08 3.14 31.23
C ALA A 19 5.25 4.12 30.37
N GLN A 20 5.67 4.40 29.14
CA GLN A 20 4.92 5.24 28.21
C GLN A 20 3.60 4.58 27.76
N ILE A 21 3.63 3.27 27.51
CA ILE A 21 2.42 2.50 27.17
C ILE A 21 1.44 2.52 28.34
N ASP A 22 1.90 2.23 29.56
CA ASP A 22 1.05 2.28 30.75
C ASP A 22 0.43 3.66 30.97
N HIS A 23 1.23 4.74 30.86
CA HIS A 23 0.72 6.10 30.97
C HIS A 23 -0.33 6.44 29.89
N PHE A 24 -0.09 6.02 28.64
CA PHE A 24 -1.04 6.21 27.55
C PHE A 24 -2.38 5.50 27.82
N LEU A 25 -2.35 4.27 28.34
CA LEU A 25 -3.56 3.53 28.68
C LEU A 25 -4.26 4.09 29.94
N ALA A 26 -3.49 4.51 30.95
CA ALA A 26 -4.02 5.08 32.19
C ALA A 26 -4.72 6.44 31.97
N THR A 27 -4.29 7.21 30.96
CA THR A 27 -4.93 8.48 30.56
C THR A 27 -6.25 8.28 29.78
N GLY A 28 -6.74 7.04 29.69
CA GLY A 28 -8.04 6.71 29.07
C GLY A 28 -7.97 6.46 27.57
N HIS A 29 -6.78 6.48 26.97
CA HIS A 29 -6.63 6.09 25.56
C HIS A 29 -6.80 4.58 25.40
N ARG A 30 -7.33 4.18 24.24
CA ARG A 30 -7.60 2.78 23.92
C ARG A 30 -6.78 2.36 22.72
N ILE A 31 -6.27 1.14 22.77
CA ILE A 31 -5.66 0.49 21.61
C ILE A 31 -6.79 0.28 20.59
N GLN A 32 -6.59 0.83 19.39
CA GLN A 32 -7.51 0.67 18.27
C GLN A 32 -6.89 -0.33 17.29
N HIS A 33 -7.67 -1.34 16.91
CA HIS A 33 -7.31 -2.20 15.80
C HIS A 33 -7.58 -1.44 14.51
N ILE A 34 -6.56 -1.27 13.67
CA ILE A 34 -6.68 -0.69 12.33
C ILE A 34 -6.51 -1.84 11.35
N ASP A 35 -7.58 -2.15 10.61
CA ASP A 35 -7.51 -3.16 9.55
C ASP A 35 -6.45 -2.79 8.51
N GLN A 36 -5.76 -3.82 8.01
CA GLN A 36 -4.76 -3.65 6.95
C GLN A 36 -5.40 -3.00 5.72
N GLY A 37 -4.84 -1.87 5.28
CA GLY A 37 -5.34 -1.10 4.15
C GLY A 37 -6.27 0.07 4.51
N VAL A 38 -6.61 0.27 5.78
CA VAL A 38 -7.30 1.49 6.24
C VAL A 38 -6.29 2.64 6.30
N SER A 39 -6.34 3.52 5.30
CA SER A 39 -5.65 4.81 5.36
C SER A 39 -6.38 5.72 6.35
N ALA A 40 -5.63 6.59 7.04
CA ALA A 40 -6.23 7.63 7.86
C ALA A 40 -7.28 8.40 7.04
N ASN A 41 -8.50 8.57 7.58
CA ASN A 41 -9.44 9.57 7.10
C ASN A 41 -8.92 10.95 7.50
N ALA A 42 -7.77 11.33 6.96
CA ALA A 42 -7.16 12.64 7.12
C ALA A 42 -7.84 13.59 6.13
N PRO A 43 -8.01 14.88 6.48
CA PRO A 43 -8.51 15.87 5.54
C PRO A 43 -7.74 15.76 4.21
N LEU A 44 -8.49 15.78 3.10
CA LEU A 44 -8.12 15.47 1.71
C LEU A 44 -6.84 16.16 1.17
N LEU A 45 -6.23 17.06 1.94
CA LEU A 45 -5.19 17.99 1.51
C LEU A 45 -3.77 17.43 1.45
N GLY A 46 -3.48 16.22 1.97
CA GLY A 46 -2.08 15.78 2.12
C GLY A 46 -1.71 14.38 1.66
N THR A 47 -2.51 13.36 2.00
CA THR A 47 -2.00 11.98 2.04
C THR A 47 -2.66 11.00 1.07
N THR A 48 -3.83 11.32 0.49
CA THR A 48 -4.61 10.40 -0.36
C THR A 48 -4.57 10.73 -1.85
N ASN A 49 -4.11 11.93 -2.23
CA ASN A 49 -4.28 12.44 -3.60
C ASN A 49 -3.48 11.65 -4.65
N HIS A 50 -2.29 11.15 -4.31
CA HIS A 50 -1.44 10.43 -5.27
C HIS A 50 -2.03 9.05 -5.64
N LEU A 51 -2.46 8.27 -4.65
CA LEU A 51 -3.00 6.93 -4.87
C LEU A 51 -4.33 6.98 -5.62
N GLU A 52 -5.22 7.90 -5.25
CA GLU A 52 -6.49 8.13 -5.95
C GLU A 52 -6.26 8.60 -7.39
N THR A 53 -5.29 9.48 -7.62
CA THR A 53 -4.89 9.89 -8.98
C THR A 53 -4.38 8.70 -9.80
N LEU A 54 -3.58 7.80 -9.20
CA LEU A 54 -3.10 6.59 -9.88
C LEU A 54 -4.26 5.63 -10.19
N LYS A 55 -5.20 5.44 -9.27
CA LYS A 55 -6.39 4.61 -9.47
C LYS A 55 -7.27 5.17 -10.59
N ALA A 56 -7.50 6.48 -10.61
CA ALA A 56 -8.22 7.17 -11.68
C ALA A 56 -7.52 7.04 -13.04
N LYS A 57 -6.19 7.13 -13.08
CA LYS A 57 -5.40 6.90 -14.31
C LYS A 57 -5.54 5.47 -14.81
N ARG A 58 -5.58 4.46 -13.92
CA ARG A 58 -5.80 3.06 -14.29
C ARG A 58 -7.22 2.81 -14.79
N ALA A 59 -8.23 3.36 -14.10
CA ALA A 59 -9.64 3.27 -14.53
C ALA A 59 -9.86 3.85 -15.94
N LYS A 60 -9.19 4.96 -16.28
CA LYS A 60 -9.23 5.53 -17.65
C LYS A 60 -8.64 4.62 -18.72
N ARG A 61 -7.67 3.76 -18.35
CA ARG A 61 -6.99 2.82 -19.28
C ARG A 61 -7.72 1.49 -19.40
N ALA A 62 -8.53 1.12 -18.41
CA ALA A 62 -9.29 -0.12 -18.35
C ALA A 62 -10.09 -0.43 -19.64
N PRO A 63 -10.90 0.47 -20.23
CA PRO A 63 -11.67 0.15 -21.43
C PRO A 63 -10.78 -0.14 -22.64
N ARG A 64 -9.66 0.57 -22.77
CA ARG A 64 -8.71 0.36 -23.87
C ARG A 64 -7.90 -0.92 -23.70
N ILE A 65 -7.61 -1.32 -22.45
CA ILE A 65 -6.99 -2.62 -22.14
C ILE A 65 -7.98 -3.75 -22.44
N LEU A 66 -9.26 -3.61 -22.07
CA LEU A 66 -10.30 -4.58 -22.35
C LEU A 66 -10.46 -4.83 -23.86
N ALA A 67 -10.62 -3.77 -24.65
CA ALA A 67 -10.77 -3.89 -26.11
C ALA A 67 -9.57 -4.59 -26.77
N LEU A 68 -8.35 -4.38 -26.27
CA LEU A 68 -7.16 -5.05 -26.80
C LEU A 68 -7.02 -6.49 -26.28
N ALA A 69 -7.49 -6.78 -25.07
CA ALA A 69 -7.57 -8.14 -24.54
C ALA A 69 -8.58 -8.98 -25.32
N GLU A 70 -9.75 -8.41 -25.65
CA GLU A 70 -10.76 -9.04 -26.52
C GLU A 70 -10.23 -9.27 -27.95
N ALA A 71 -9.36 -8.38 -28.44
CA ALA A 71 -8.64 -8.59 -29.70
C ALA A 71 -7.55 -9.68 -29.63
N GLY A 72 -7.44 -10.41 -28.52
CA GLY A 72 -6.51 -11.52 -28.33
C GLY A 72 -5.06 -11.11 -28.07
N LEU A 73 -4.80 -9.84 -27.73
CA LEU A 73 -3.43 -9.37 -27.45
C LEU A 73 -3.00 -9.75 -26.02
N ASN A 74 -1.75 -10.18 -25.90
CA ASN A 74 -1.13 -10.47 -24.61
C ASN A 74 -0.80 -9.17 -23.85
N ALA A 75 -0.74 -9.23 -22.52
CA ALA A 75 -0.47 -8.06 -21.66
C ALA A 75 0.77 -7.25 -22.06
N ARG A 76 1.84 -7.91 -22.54
CA ARG A 76 3.06 -7.24 -23.06
C ARG A 76 2.78 -6.43 -24.32
N GLN A 77 2.03 -6.97 -25.27
CA GLN A 77 1.67 -6.30 -26.52
C GLN A 77 0.73 -5.11 -26.26
N ILE A 78 -0.20 -5.28 -25.31
CA ILE A 78 -1.08 -4.21 -24.84
C ILE A 78 -0.26 -3.08 -24.21
N GLY A 79 0.70 -3.41 -23.35
CA GLY A 79 1.62 -2.44 -22.75
C GLY A 79 2.37 -1.61 -23.79
N MET A 80 2.93 -2.28 -24.82
CA MET A 80 3.61 -1.60 -25.93
C MET A 80 2.68 -0.67 -26.73
N LYS A 81 1.43 -1.07 -26.98
CA LYS A 81 0.45 -0.24 -27.72
C LYS A 81 -0.09 0.95 -26.92
N ILE A 82 -0.16 0.84 -25.59
CA ILE A 82 -0.69 1.90 -24.72
C ILE A 82 0.46 2.78 -24.16
N GLY A 83 1.71 2.33 -24.27
CA GLY A 83 2.89 3.04 -23.74
C GLY A 83 2.99 2.92 -22.22
N VAL A 84 2.64 1.76 -21.68
CA VAL A 84 2.64 1.48 -20.23
C VAL A 84 3.35 0.18 -19.94
N ASP A 85 3.90 0.06 -18.73
CA ASP A 85 4.60 -1.16 -18.35
C ASP A 85 3.61 -2.34 -18.19
N THR A 86 4.12 -3.56 -18.39
CA THR A 86 3.32 -4.78 -18.29
C THR A 86 2.71 -4.99 -16.90
N ARG A 87 3.35 -4.52 -15.82
CA ARG A 87 2.79 -4.63 -14.46
C ARG A 87 1.60 -3.69 -14.29
N THR A 88 1.64 -2.49 -14.86
CA THR A 88 0.48 -1.58 -14.88
C THR A 88 -0.69 -2.22 -15.62
N VAL A 89 -0.44 -2.86 -16.77
CA VAL A 89 -1.49 -3.59 -17.52
C VAL A 89 -2.06 -4.74 -16.68
N ALA A 90 -1.19 -5.55 -16.07
CA ALA A 90 -1.61 -6.67 -15.22
C ALA A 90 -2.36 -6.19 -13.97
N LEU A 91 -1.95 -5.09 -13.35
CA LEU A 91 -2.60 -4.50 -12.19
C LEU A 91 -3.98 -3.97 -12.56
N THR A 92 -4.11 -3.20 -13.65
CA THR A 92 -5.41 -2.71 -14.13
C THR A 92 -6.34 -3.88 -14.49
N ALA A 93 -5.82 -4.94 -15.11
CA ALA A 93 -6.63 -6.13 -15.39
C ALA A 93 -7.14 -6.82 -14.13
N ARG A 94 -6.30 -6.95 -13.11
CA ARG A 94 -6.70 -7.50 -11.80
C ARG A 94 -7.72 -6.62 -11.08
N GLU A 95 -7.54 -5.30 -11.11
CA GLU A 95 -8.45 -4.33 -10.49
C GLU A 95 -9.83 -4.29 -11.19
N HIS A 96 -9.88 -4.59 -12.49
CA HIS A 96 -11.09 -4.47 -13.32
C HIS A 96 -11.64 -5.81 -13.85
N GLY A 97 -11.11 -6.96 -13.39
CA GLY A 97 -11.59 -8.28 -13.80
C GLY A 97 -11.35 -8.65 -15.27
N ILE A 98 -10.34 -8.09 -15.92
CA ILE A 98 -10.03 -8.34 -17.33
C ILE A 98 -9.16 -9.60 -17.43
N THR A 99 -9.60 -10.58 -18.23
CA THR A 99 -8.81 -11.78 -18.54
C THR A 99 -8.05 -11.59 -19.85
N PHE A 100 -6.75 -11.87 -19.82
CA PHE A 100 -5.96 -11.99 -21.05
C PHE A 100 -6.02 -13.44 -21.52
N THR A 101 -6.28 -13.65 -22.81
CA THR A 101 -6.01 -14.94 -23.44
C THR A 101 -4.54 -15.26 -23.20
N ALA A 102 -4.27 -16.32 -22.45
CA ALA A 102 -2.91 -16.80 -22.25
C ALA A 102 -2.34 -17.21 -23.60
N ALA A 103 -1.11 -16.75 -23.90
CA ALA A 103 -0.37 -17.23 -25.05
C ALA A 103 -0.23 -18.76 -24.95
N THR A 104 -0.90 -19.48 -25.86
CA THR A 104 -0.38 -20.72 -26.44
C THR A 104 0.75 -20.34 -27.38
#